data_AF-A0A1D6H8W7-F1
#
_entry.id   AF-A0A1D6H8W7-F1
#
_cell.length_a   1.000
_cell.length_b   1.000
_cell.length_c   1.000
_cell.angle_alpha   90.00
_cell.angle_beta   90.00
_cell.angle_gamma   90.00
#
_symmetry.space_group_name_H-M   'P 1'
#
loop_
_entity.id
_entity.type
_entity.pdbx_description
1 polymer ?
#
loop_
_entity_poly.entity_id
_entity_poly.type
_entity_poly.pdbx_seq_one_letter_code
_entity_poly.pdbx_strand_id
1 'polypeptide(L)'
;MEMEQLCSLLRDLDALKQHPDDLTSTIDRMRERLVAMMNPAAGAASRSKIKDMSAEVVDNNPYSRLMALQRMGVVENYERIRDYSVAIVGIGGVGSVAAEMLTRCGIGRLLLYDYDTVELANMNRLFFRPEQVGMTKTDAAVQTLSGINPDVVLESYSLNITTVKGFETFLASLKAQSSHERSTGVNLVLSCVDNYEARMVVNQACNELGQTWMESGKL
;
A
#
# COMPACT_ATOMS: atom_id res chain seq x y z
N MET A 1 24.57 -3.29 -16.60
CA MET A 1 23.36 -3.76 -15.90
C MET A 1 22.14 -2.90 -16.25
N GLU A 2 22.16 -1.58 -16.04
CA GLU A 2 21.01 -0.69 -16.36
C GLU A 2 20.63 -0.67 -17.86
N MET A 3 21.61 -0.61 -18.77
CA MET A 3 21.33 -0.57 -20.22
C MET A 3 20.75 -1.87 -20.80
N GLU A 4 21.12 -3.04 -20.27
CA GLU A 4 20.54 -4.33 -20.72
C GLU A 4 19.08 -4.46 -20.29
N GLN A 5 18.74 -3.97 -19.09
CA GLN A 5 17.38 -3.98 -18.58
C GLN A 5 16.48 -3.01 -19.37
N LEU A 6 16.98 -1.82 -19.70
CA LEU A 6 16.28 -0.85 -20.55
C LEU A 6 16.03 -1.41 -21.96
N CYS A 7 17.02 -2.08 -22.55
CA CYS A 7 16.87 -2.75 -23.84
C CYS A 7 15.88 -3.91 -23.79
N SER A 8 15.77 -4.64 -22.67
CA SER A 8 14.74 -5.68 -22.50
C SER A 8 13.34 -5.08 -22.43
N LEU A 9 13.15 -3.97 -21.72
CA LEU A 9 11.87 -3.28 -21.62
C LEU A 9 11.38 -2.74 -22.97
N LEU A 10 12.30 -2.21 -23.78
CA LEU A 10 12.00 -1.79 -25.15
C LEU A 10 11.52 -2.95 -26.03
N ARG A 11 12.15 -4.13 -25.93
CA ARG A 11 11.72 -5.32 -26.69
C ARG A 11 10.33 -5.79 -26.29
N ASP A 12 10.03 -5.75 -24.99
CA ASP A 12 8.72 -6.14 -24.50
C ASP A 12 7.64 -5.13 -24.97
N LEU A 13 7.96 -3.83 -25.02
CA LEU A 13 7.08 -2.78 -25.58
C LEU A 13 6.81 -2.99 -27.08
N ASP A 14 7.83 -3.39 -27.83
CA ASP A 14 7.69 -3.70 -29.26
C ASP A 14 6.89 -4.99 -29.49
N ALA A 15 7.03 -5.99 -28.63
CA ALA A 15 6.22 -7.22 -28.67
C ALA A 15 4.73 -6.95 -28.36
N LEU A 16 4.46 -6.02 -27.44
CA LEU A 16 3.10 -5.59 -27.07
C LEU A 16 2.36 -4.92 -28.22
N LYS A 17 3.07 -4.21 -29.11
CA LYS A 17 2.49 -3.65 -30.35
C LYS A 17 2.08 -4.72 -31.36
N GLN A 18 2.65 -5.92 -31.27
CA GLN A 18 2.44 -7.00 -32.25
C GLN A 18 1.36 -8.00 -31.81
N HIS A 19 1.13 -8.19 -30.50
CA HIS A 19 0.18 -9.17 -29.97
C HIS A 19 -0.66 -8.60 -28.80
N PRO A 20 -1.85 -8.05 -29.07
CA PRO A 20 -2.64 -7.30 -28.07
C PRO A 20 -3.54 -8.15 -27.14
N ASP A 21 -3.55 -9.48 -27.27
CA ASP A 21 -4.55 -10.34 -26.61
C ASP A 21 -4.33 -10.56 -25.09
N ASP A 22 -3.18 -10.14 -24.54
CA ASP A 22 -2.83 -10.27 -23.12
C ASP A 22 -2.23 -8.96 -22.55
N LEU A 23 -2.92 -7.85 -22.85
CA LEU A 23 -2.46 -6.49 -22.57
C LEU A 23 -2.27 -6.22 -21.07
N THR A 24 -3.22 -6.66 -20.25
CA THR A 24 -3.26 -6.34 -18.81
C THR A 24 -2.13 -7.03 -18.05
N SER A 25 -1.94 -8.34 -18.22
CA SER A 25 -0.88 -9.07 -17.50
C SER A 25 0.52 -8.65 -17.94
N THR A 26 0.67 -8.21 -19.19
CA THR A 26 1.94 -7.73 -19.72
C THR A 26 2.26 -6.33 -19.20
N ILE A 27 1.27 -5.44 -19.12
CA ILE A 27 1.39 -4.12 -18.49
C ILE A 27 1.77 -4.26 -17.02
N ASP A 28 1.13 -5.17 -16.28
CA ASP A 28 1.43 -5.40 -14.86
C ASP A 28 2.88 -5.86 -14.65
N ARG A 29 3.36 -6.80 -15.47
CA ARG A 29 4.74 -7.30 -15.44
C ARG A 29 5.78 -6.24 -15.80
N MET A 30 5.47 -5.37 -16.77
CA MET A 30 6.32 -4.24 -17.11
C MET A 30 6.38 -3.22 -15.97
N ARG A 31 5.24 -2.96 -15.32
CA ARG A 31 5.13 -2.05 -14.19
C ARG A 31 5.96 -2.56 -13.02
N GLU A 32 5.88 -3.85 -12.68
CA GLU A 32 6.73 -4.47 -11.64
C GLU A 32 8.23 -4.30 -11.92
N ARG A 33 8.66 -4.50 -13.18
CA ARG A 33 10.08 -4.35 -13.56
C ARG A 33 10.54 -2.90 -13.53
N LEU A 34 9.70 -1.95 -13.97
CA LEU A 34 10.00 -0.52 -13.86
C LEU A 34 10.11 -0.08 -12.39
N VAL A 35 9.19 -0.54 -11.53
CA VAL A 35 9.26 -0.29 -10.09
C VAL A 35 10.54 -0.85 -9.48
N ALA A 36 10.99 -2.04 -9.90
CA ALA A 36 12.26 -2.62 -9.47
C ALA A 36 13.48 -1.80 -9.94
N MET A 37 13.46 -1.28 -11.17
CA MET A 37 14.53 -0.43 -11.71
C MET A 37 14.57 0.96 -11.08
N MET A 38 13.42 1.52 -10.71
CA MET A 38 13.31 2.80 -10.00
C MET A 38 13.81 2.72 -8.55
N ASN A 39 14.15 1.53 -8.05
CA ASN A 39 14.54 1.32 -6.66
C ASN A 39 15.95 0.69 -6.51
N PRO A 40 17.03 1.41 -6.87
CA PRO A 40 18.41 0.92 -6.70
C PRO A 40 18.83 0.76 -5.23
N ALA A 41 18.01 1.22 -4.28
CA ALA A 41 18.24 1.10 -2.83
C ALA A 41 18.04 -0.34 -2.28
N ALA A 42 17.72 -1.32 -3.13
CA ALA A 42 17.61 -2.74 -2.77
C ALA A 42 18.92 -3.40 -2.25
N GLY A 43 20.02 -2.64 -2.16
CA GLY A 43 21.25 -3.04 -1.47
C GLY A 43 21.25 -2.85 0.05
N ALA A 44 20.24 -2.19 0.63
CA ALA A 44 20.03 -2.16 2.08
C ALA A 44 19.45 -3.50 2.56
N ALA A 45 19.81 -3.94 3.76
CA ALA A 45 19.42 -5.22 4.35
C ALA A 45 17.89 -5.41 4.40
N SER A 46 17.31 -5.90 3.30
CA SER A 46 15.92 -6.29 3.22
C SER A 46 15.79 -7.69 3.80
N ARG A 47 15.08 -7.81 4.92
CA ARG A 47 14.81 -9.12 5.53
C ARG A 47 13.90 -9.94 4.61
N SER A 48 14.03 -11.27 4.65
CA SER A 48 13.10 -12.15 3.95
C SER A 48 11.68 -12.06 4.55
N LYS A 49 10.68 -12.48 3.77
CA LYS A 49 9.31 -12.60 4.29
C LYS A 49 9.23 -13.63 5.41
N ILE A 50 8.52 -13.30 6.49
CA ILE A 50 8.30 -14.17 7.65
C ILE A 50 6.91 -14.80 7.52
N LYS A 51 6.88 -16.13 7.32
CA LYS A 51 5.62 -16.87 7.12
C LYS A 51 4.72 -16.84 8.35
N ASP A 52 5.28 -17.10 9.54
CA ASP A 52 4.55 -17.25 10.79
C ASP A 52 5.10 -16.30 11.87
N MET A 53 4.23 -15.62 12.62
CA MET A 53 4.69 -14.65 13.62
C MET A 53 5.22 -15.36 14.88
N SER A 54 6.54 -15.30 15.08
CA SER A 54 7.16 -15.88 16.27
C SER A 54 7.19 -14.90 17.44
N ALA A 55 6.94 -15.41 18.64
CA ALA A 55 7.16 -14.69 19.90
C ALA A 55 8.59 -14.86 20.45
N GLU A 56 9.46 -15.58 19.73
CA GLU A 56 10.86 -15.76 20.10
C GLU A 56 11.58 -14.41 20.13
N VAL A 57 12.32 -14.16 21.21
CA VAL A 57 13.02 -12.89 21.42
C VAL A 57 14.46 -13.06 20.92
N VAL A 58 14.64 -12.76 19.64
CA VAL A 58 15.91 -12.78 18.93
C VAL A 58 16.05 -11.49 18.11
N ASP A 59 17.28 -11.02 17.90
CA ASP A 59 17.55 -9.70 17.30
C ASP A 59 17.06 -9.58 15.84
N ASN A 60 16.87 -10.70 15.14
CA ASN A 60 16.37 -10.75 13.77
C ASN A 60 14.84 -10.89 13.65
N ASN A 61 14.11 -10.99 14.78
CA ASN A 61 12.65 -11.06 14.77
C ASN A 61 12.02 -9.68 15.04
N PRO A 62 11.49 -8.99 14.00
CA PRO A 62 10.89 -7.66 14.15
C PRO A 62 9.58 -7.69 14.94
N TYR A 63 8.97 -8.86 15.13
CA TYR A 63 7.66 -9.03 15.78
C TYR A 63 7.75 -9.40 17.27
N SER A 64 8.94 -9.73 17.77
CA SER A 64 9.15 -10.19 19.16
C SER A 64 8.50 -9.28 20.21
N ARG A 65 8.65 -7.96 20.06
CA ARG A 65 8.07 -6.95 20.98
C ARG A 65 6.56 -6.79 20.82
N LEU A 66 6.02 -7.02 19.62
CA LEU A 66 4.59 -6.95 19.37
C LEU A 66 3.88 -8.19 19.93
N MET A 67 4.47 -9.37 19.74
CA MET A 67 3.99 -10.63 20.32
C MET A 67 4.07 -10.64 21.86
N ALA A 68 4.91 -9.80 22.47
CA ALA A 68 4.92 -9.62 23.93
C ALA A 68 3.59 -9.08 24.47
N LEU A 69 2.83 -8.29 23.69
CA LEU A 69 1.49 -7.82 24.09
C LEU A 69 0.53 -8.97 24.36
N GLN A 70 0.68 -10.08 23.64
CA GLN A 70 -0.10 -11.29 23.88
C GLN A 70 0.30 -12.00 25.16
N ARG A 71 1.60 -12.07 25.47
CA ARG A 71 2.08 -12.62 26.75
C ARG A 71 1.65 -11.78 27.95
N MET A 72 1.51 -10.47 27.76
CA MET A 72 1.03 -9.54 28.78
C MET A 72 -0.49 -9.56 28.95
N GLY A 73 -1.23 -10.32 28.13
CA GLY A 73 -2.69 -10.38 28.18
C GLY A 73 -3.40 -9.12 27.68
N VAL A 74 -2.69 -8.24 26.94
CA VAL A 74 -3.29 -7.02 26.36
C VAL A 74 -4.05 -7.33 25.06
N VAL A 75 -3.54 -8.29 24.29
CA VAL A 75 -4.14 -8.74 23.02
C VAL A 75 -4.16 -10.26 23.00
N GLU A 76 -5.32 -10.90 22.88
CA GLU A 76 -5.42 -12.37 22.98
C GLU A 76 -4.70 -13.12 21.85
N ASN A 77 -4.81 -12.62 20.61
CA ASN A 77 -4.19 -13.20 19.44
C ASN A 77 -3.67 -12.10 18.51
N TYR A 78 -2.39 -11.75 18.67
CA TYR A 78 -1.78 -10.69 17.88
C TYR A 78 -1.61 -11.08 16.40
N GLU A 79 -1.37 -12.37 16.12
CA GLU A 79 -1.11 -12.87 14.76
C GLU A 79 -2.28 -12.63 13.80
N ARG A 80 -3.51 -12.57 14.31
CA ARG A 80 -4.72 -12.21 13.54
C ARG A 80 -4.61 -10.87 12.82
N ILE A 81 -3.69 -9.99 13.23
CA ILE A 81 -3.44 -8.74 12.51
C ILE A 81 -3.10 -8.97 11.02
N ARG A 82 -2.50 -10.11 10.69
CA ARG A 82 -2.16 -10.52 9.32
C ARG A 82 -3.35 -10.93 8.47
N ASP A 83 -4.51 -11.17 9.08
CA ASP A 83 -5.73 -11.50 8.34
C ASP A 83 -6.54 -10.26 7.96
N TYR A 84 -6.21 -9.10 8.56
CA TYR A 84 -6.93 -7.86 8.31
C TYR A 84 -6.37 -7.08 7.11
N SER A 85 -7.30 -6.47 6.38
CA SER A 85 -7.06 -5.58 5.25
C SER A 85 -7.62 -4.18 5.56
N VAL A 86 -6.83 -3.14 5.31
CA VAL A 86 -7.25 -1.75 5.54
C VAL A 86 -7.07 -0.92 4.26
N ALA A 87 -8.11 -0.20 3.85
CA ALA A 87 -8.01 0.81 2.81
C ALA A 87 -7.74 2.17 3.44
N ILE A 88 -6.78 2.93 2.92
CA ILE A 88 -6.42 4.28 3.38
C ILE A 88 -6.62 5.25 2.22
N VAL A 89 -7.52 6.21 2.41
CA VAL A 89 -7.83 7.24 1.42
C VAL A 89 -7.16 8.55 1.81
N GLY A 90 -6.24 9.03 0.98
CA GLY A 90 -5.36 10.16 1.24
C GLY A 90 -4.05 9.71 1.89
N ILE A 91 -2.96 9.71 1.13
CA ILE A 91 -1.59 9.39 1.57
C ILE A 91 -0.81 10.71 1.77
N GLY A 92 -1.46 11.68 2.40
CA GLY A 92 -0.84 12.90 2.91
C GLY A 92 -0.24 12.67 4.30
N GLY A 93 -0.03 13.76 5.05
CA GLY A 93 0.68 13.67 6.35
C GLY A 93 0.04 12.81 7.44
N VAL A 94 -1.28 12.57 7.41
CA VAL A 94 -1.95 11.67 8.37
C VAL A 94 -1.95 10.23 7.84
N GLY A 95 -2.45 10.04 6.62
CA GLY A 95 -2.57 8.70 6.04
C GLY A 95 -1.24 8.00 5.80
N SER A 96 -0.17 8.74 5.47
CA SER A 96 1.17 8.15 5.31
C SER A 96 1.72 7.58 6.62
N VAL A 97 1.55 8.30 7.73
CA VAL A 97 1.94 7.83 9.07
C VAL A 97 1.05 6.69 9.52
N ALA A 98 -0.26 6.75 9.27
CA ALA A 98 -1.17 5.64 9.56
C ALA A 98 -0.78 4.36 8.81
N ALA A 99 -0.45 4.49 7.52
CA ALA A 99 0.04 3.38 6.70
C ALA A 99 1.36 2.81 7.24
N GLU A 100 2.30 3.67 7.66
CA GLU A 100 3.56 3.25 8.27
C GLU A 100 3.33 2.46 9.57
N MET A 101 2.48 2.97 10.47
CA MET A 101 2.22 2.31 11.75
C MET A 101 1.55 0.95 11.56
N LEU A 102 0.54 0.86 10.69
CA LEU A 102 -0.11 -0.42 10.35
C LEU A 102 0.88 -1.40 9.71
N THR A 103 1.76 -0.90 8.84
CA THR A 103 2.82 -1.71 8.21
C THR A 103 3.80 -2.26 9.25
N ARG A 104 4.24 -1.44 10.21
CA ARG A 104 5.12 -1.87 11.30
C ARG A 104 4.46 -2.88 12.24
N CYS A 105 3.16 -2.77 12.46
CA CYS A 105 2.38 -3.74 13.23
C CYS A 105 2.20 -5.08 12.49
N GLY A 106 2.43 -5.13 11.18
CA GLY A 106 2.30 -6.35 10.40
C GLY A 106 0.89 -6.64 9.93
N ILE A 107 0.12 -5.60 9.62
CA ILE A 107 -1.18 -5.73 8.95
C ILE A 107 -1.07 -6.61 7.69
N GLY A 108 -2.09 -7.42 7.42
CA GLY A 108 -2.07 -8.33 6.26
C GLY A 108 -1.97 -7.60 4.94
N ARG A 109 -2.81 -6.58 4.76
CA ARG A 109 -2.94 -5.86 3.49
C ARG A 109 -3.31 -4.39 3.66
N LEU A 110 -2.69 -3.52 2.85
CA LEU A 110 -3.06 -2.11 2.73
C LEU A 110 -3.39 -1.74 1.28
N LEU A 111 -4.52 -1.07 1.09
CA LEU A 111 -4.87 -0.41 -0.16
C LEU A 111 -4.68 1.09 0.04
N LEU A 112 -3.88 1.72 -0.82
CA LEU A 112 -3.48 3.11 -0.68
C LEU A 112 -4.06 3.93 -1.83
N TYR A 113 -4.90 4.92 -1.53
CA TYR A 113 -5.52 5.78 -2.53
C TYR A 113 -5.05 7.22 -2.35
N ASP A 114 -4.44 7.79 -3.39
CA ASP A 114 -4.10 9.21 -3.48
C ASP A 114 -3.88 9.54 -4.95
N TYR A 115 -4.27 10.73 -5.41
CA TYR A 115 -4.08 11.13 -6.81
C TYR A 115 -2.91 12.10 -6.99
N ASP A 116 -2.33 12.60 -5.91
CA ASP A 116 -1.24 13.57 -5.96
C ASP A 116 0.13 12.90 -6.16
N THR A 117 1.10 13.74 -6.55
CA THR A 117 2.52 13.43 -6.52
C THR A 117 3.19 14.03 -5.29
N VAL A 118 4.38 13.51 -4.97
CA VAL A 118 5.22 14.04 -3.90
C VAL A 118 5.87 15.34 -4.36
N GLU A 119 5.70 16.39 -3.56
CA GLU A 119 6.31 17.71 -3.78
C GLU A 119 7.29 18.05 -2.67
N LEU A 120 8.26 18.92 -2.96
CA LEU A 120 9.19 19.45 -1.94
C LEU A 120 8.45 20.14 -0.78
N ALA A 121 7.31 20.77 -1.07
CA ALA A 121 6.45 21.38 -0.05
C ALA A 121 5.90 20.37 0.97
N ASN A 122 5.94 19.06 0.67
CA ASN A 122 5.52 18.01 1.59
C ASN A 122 6.61 17.60 2.59
N MET A 123 7.86 18.05 2.43
CA MET A 123 9.00 17.67 3.28
C MET A 123 8.95 18.24 4.70
N ASN A 124 8.04 19.17 4.98
CA ASN A 124 7.74 19.60 6.35
C ASN A 124 6.89 18.58 7.13
N ARG A 125 6.47 17.48 6.49
CA ARG A 125 5.71 16.38 7.07
C ARG A 125 6.57 15.13 7.14
N LEU A 126 6.19 14.22 8.03
CA LEU A 126 6.83 12.92 8.15
C LEU A 126 6.55 12.05 6.91
N PHE A 127 7.33 10.98 6.76
CA PHE A 127 7.21 9.89 5.78
C PHE A 127 7.95 10.07 4.45
N PHE A 128 7.58 11.05 3.62
CA PHE A 128 8.18 11.23 2.30
C PHE A 128 9.61 11.78 2.37
N ARG A 129 10.44 11.44 1.39
CA ARG A 129 11.84 11.87 1.29
C ARG A 129 12.08 12.74 0.06
N PRO A 130 13.11 13.62 0.09
CA PRO A 130 13.42 14.49 -1.06
C PRO A 130 13.67 13.73 -2.36
N GLU A 131 14.23 12.52 -2.28
CA GLU A 131 14.53 11.69 -3.46
C GLU A 131 13.27 11.14 -4.16
N GLN A 132 12.10 11.22 -3.51
CA GLN A 132 10.83 10.71 -4.02
C GLN A 132 9.99 11.78 -4.72
N VAL A 133 10.48 13.02 -4.80
CA VAL A 133 9.77 14.13 -5.46
C VAL A 133 9.48 13.77 -6.92
N GLY A 134 8.23 14.00 -7.34
CA GLY A 134 7.74 13.65 -8.69
C GLY A 134 7.14 12.24 -8.80
N MET A 135 7.36 11.35 -7.83
CA MET A 135 6.62 10.09 -7.75
C MET A 135 5.17 10.35 -7.35
N THR A 136 4.25 9.46 -7.73
CA THR A 136 2.92 9.45 -7.11
C THR A 136 3.08 9.18 -5.60
N LYS A 137 2.23 9.80 -4.77
CA LYS A 137 2.30 9.59 -3.31
C LYS A 137 2.09 8.12 -2.95
N THR A 138 1.24 7.41 -3.70
CA THR A 138 0.97 5.99 -3.48
C THR A 138 2.18 5.12 -3.83
N ASP A 139 2.88 5.36 -4.94
CA ASP A 139 4.06 4.56 -5.30
C ASP A 139 5.26 4.86 -4.38
N ALA A 140 5.47 6.14 -3.99
CA ALA A 140 6.48 6.50 -2.99
C ALA A 140 6.19 5.84 -1.63
N ALA A 141 4.92 5.73 -1.26
CA ALA A 141 4.51 5.00 -0.06
C ALA A 141 4.79 3.49 -0.19
N VAL A 142 4.39 2.85 -1.30
CA VAL A 142 4.69 1.43 -1.52
C VAL A 142 6.18 1.14 -1.45
N GLN A 143 7.01 1.99 -2.08
CA GLN A 143 8.48 1.87 -2.03
C GLN A 143 8.99 1.89 -0.59
N THR A 144 8.52 2.85 0.22
CA THR A 144 8.94 3.02 1.62
C THR A 144 8.46 1.87 2.50
N LEU A 145 7.18 1.53 2.41
CA LEU A 145 6.52 0.53 3.25
C LEU A 145 7.03 -0.89 2.96
N SER A 146 7.30 -1.22 1.70
CA SER A 146 7.90 -2.51 1.31
C SER A 146 9.29 -2.69 1.95
N GLY A 147 10.06 -1.61 2.07
CA GLY A 147 11.34 -1.61 2.76
C GLY A 147 11.22 -1.72 4.29
N ILE A 148 10.10 -1.30 4.86
CA ILE A 148 9.83 -1.40 6.30
C ILE A 148 9.37 -2.81 6.69
N ASN A 149 8.41 -3.36 5.96
CA ASN A 149 7.88 -4.69 6.23
C ASN A 149 7.43 -5.39 4.93
N PRO A 150 8.24 -6.31 4.38
CA PRO A 150 7.89 -7.03 3.15
C PRO A 150 6.78 -8.09 3.33
N ASP A 151 6.32 -8.32 4.55
CA ASP A 151 5.22 -9.27 4.82
C ASP A 151 3.85 -8.70 4.48
N VAL A 152 3.74 -7.36 4.41
CA VAL A 152 2.48 -6.65 4.12
C VAL A 152 2.21 -6.67 2.62
N VAL A 153 0.99 -7.02 2.23
CA VAL A 153 0.52 -6.86 0.85
C VAL A 153 0.12 -5.39 0.64
N LEU A 154 0.74 -4.72 -0.33
CA LEU A 154 0.51 -3.31 -0.61
C LEU A 154 -0.07 -3.15 -2.01
N GLU A 155 -1.19 -2.43 -2.13
CA GLU A 155 -1.82 -2.09 -3.41
C GLU A 155 -1.90 -0.56 -3.56
N SER A 156 -1.34 -0.01 -4.63
CA SER A 156 -1.39 1.43 -4.92
C SER A 156 -2.47 1.77 -5.96
N TYR A 157 -3.32 2.72 -5.62
CA TYR A 157 -4.36 3.27 -6.48
C TYR A 157 -4.12 4.78 -6.66
N SER A 158 -3.35 5.12 -7.69
CA SER A 158 -3.07 6.52 -8.04
C SER A 158 -4.25 7.14 -8.80
N LEU A 159 -5.37 7.37 -8.10
CA LEU A 159 -6.63 7.84 -8.70
C LEU A 159 -7.38 8.79 -7.78
N ASN A 160 -8.20 9.66 -8.38
CA ASN A 160 -9.14 10.49 -7.64
C ASN A 160 -10.48 9.75 -7.50
N ILE A 161 -10.81 9.36 -6.26
CA ILE A 161 -12.03 8.62 -5.93
C ILE A 161 -13.32 9.42 -6.20
N THR A 162 -13.26 10.75 -6.33
CA THR A 162 -14.46 11.57 -6.59
C THR A 162 -14.92 11.53 -8.06
N THR A 163 -14.05 11.07 -8.96
CA THR A 163 -14.43 10.84 -10.36
C THR A 163 -15.30 9.59 -10.47
N VAL A 164 -16.18 9.52 -11.47
CA VAL A 164 -17.05 8.35 -11.70
C VAL A 164 -16.24 7.05 -11.77
N LYS A 165 -15.20 7.03 -12.62
CA LYS A 165 -14.31 5.86 -12.76
C LYS A 165 -13.54 5.55 -11.48
N GLY A 166 -13.09 6.58 -10.77
CA GLY A 166 -12.37 6.43 -9.52
C GLY A 166 -13.25 5.82 -8.43
N PHE A 167 -14.50 6.27 -8.33
CA PHE A 167 -15.49 5.73 -7.39
C PHE A 167 -15.83 4.27 -7.68
N GLU A 168 -16.06 3.91 -8.94
CA GLU A 168 -16.30 2.53 -9.36
C GLU A 168 -15.11 1.62 -9.01
N THR A 169 -13.88 2.10 -9.29
CA THR A 169 -12.65 1.36 -8.97
C THR A 169 -12.49 1.20 -7.45
N PHE A 170 -12.78 2.26 -6.69
CA PHE A 170 -12.77 2.24 -5.23
C PHE A 170 -13.75 1.19 -4.69
N LEU A 171 -15.03 1.25 -5.07
CA LEU A 171 -16.03 0.27 -4.65
C LEU A 171 -15.66 -1.18 -5.00
N ALA A 172 -15.13 -1.40 -6.20
CA ALA A 172 -14.71 -2.73 -6.64
C ALA A 172 -13.54 -3.26 -5.79
N SER A 173 -12.53 -2.43 -5.55
CA SER A 173 -11.34 -2.82 -4.78
C SER A 173 -11.61 -3.06 -3.30
N LEU A 174 -12.58 -2.36 -2.68
CA LEU A 174 -13.01 -2.65 -1.31
C LEU A 174 -13.65 -4.04 -1.15
N LYS A 175 -14.26 -4.56 -2.22
CA LYS A 175 -14.87 -5.90 -2.26
C LYS A 175 -13.92 -6.99 -2.74
N ALA A 176 -12.85 -6.61 -3.45
CA ALA A 176 -11.93 -7.55 -4.05
C ALA A 176 -11.27 -8.43 -2.99
N GLN A 177 -11.28 -9.74 -3.25
CA GLN A 177 -10.46 -10.68 -2.50
C GLN A 177 -9.00 -10.42 -2.85
N SER A 178 -8.13 -10.47 -1.83
CA SER A 178 -6.70 -10.42 -2.10
C SER A 178 -6.26 -11.71 -2.79
N SER A 179 -5.22 -11.63 -3.62
CA SER A 179 -4.58 -12.82 -4.22
C SER A 179 -3.97 -13.76 -3.18
N HIS A 180 -3.90 -13.35 -1.91
CA HIS A 180 -3.65 -14.20 -0.77
C HIS A 180 -5.00 -14.55 -0.13
N GLU A 181 -5.38 -15.83 -0.16
CA GLU A 181 -6.69 -16.44 0.13
C GLU A 181 -7.27 -16.19 1.56
N ARG A 182 -6.77 -15.18 2.29
CA ARG A 182 -7.03 -14.94 3.71
C ARG A 182 -8.07 -13.85 4.01
N SER A 183 -8.40 -12.95 3.07
CA SER A 183 -9.43 -11.92 3.31
C SER A 183 -10.42 -11.72 2.15
N THR A 184 -11.70 -11.59 2.52
CA THR A 184 -12.76 -11.14 1.62
C THR A 184 -12.96 -9.65 1.80
N GLY A 185 -12.55 -8.85 0.82
CA GLY A 185 -12.65 -7.38 0.88
C GLY A 185 -11.74 -6.73 1.91
N VAL A 186 -12.08 -5.50 2.29
CA VAL A 186 -11.40 -4.76 3.36
C VAL A 186 -12.16 -4.84 4.68
N ASN A 187 -11.44 -4.82 5.80
CA ASN A 187 -12.05 -4.85 7.12
C ASN A 187 -12.31 -3.43 7.66
N LEU A 188 -11.53 -2.45 7.23
CA LEU A 188 -11.66 -1.06 7.66
C LEU A 188 -11.25 -0.12 6.51
N VAL A 189 -11.98 0.98 6.39
CA VAL A 189 -11.57 2.14 5.58
C VAL A 189 -11.14 3.26 6.52
N LEU A 190 -9.96 3.84 6.27
CA LEU A 190 -9.46 5.03 6.94
C LEU A 190 -9.52 6.21 5.97
N SER A 191 -10.37 7.18 6.27
CA SER A 191 -10.43 8.45 5.54
C SER A 191 -9.44 9.44 6.15
N CYS A 192 -8.41 9.79 5.40
CA CYS A 192 -7.34 10.72 5.78
C CYS A 192 -7.23 11.90 4.79
N VAL A 193 -8.33 12.18 4.08
CA VAL A 193 -8.45 13.27 3.11
C VAL A 193 -8.68 14.60 3.79
N ASP A 194 -8.29 15.70 3.14
CA ASP A 194 -8.40 17.05 3.67
C ASP A 194 -9.64 17.81 3.17
N ASN A 195 -10.24 17.38 2.07
CA ASN A 195 -11.39 18.06 1.46
C ASN A 195 -12.73 17.35 1.73
N TYR A 196 -13.82 18.12 1.77
CA TYR A 196 -15.16 17.63 2.08
C TYR A 196 -15.72 16.70 0.99
N GLU A 197 -15.42 16.96 -0.28
CA GLU A 197 -15.91 16.16 -1.41
C GLU A 197 -15.47 14.70 -1.28
N ALA A 198 -14.18 14.45 -1.07
CA ALA A 198 -13.65 13.11 -0.87
C ALA A 198 -14.20 12.45 0.40
N ARG A 199 -14.44 13.20 1.49
CA ARG A 199 -15.10 12.66 2.70
C ARG A 199 -16.51 12.14 2.38
N MET A 200 -17.29 12.88 1.58
CA MET A 200 -18.62 12.47 1.19
C MET A 200 -18.61 11.23 0.29
N VAL A 201 -17.64 11.12 -0.60
CA VAL A 201 -17.46 9.93 -1.46
C VAL A 201 -17.10 8.70 -0.63
N VAL A 202 -16.19 8.80 0.34
CA VAL A 202 -15.89 7.69 1.26
C VAL A 202 -17.13 7.30 2.07
N ASN A 203 -17.86 8.28 2.60
CA ASN A 203 -19.11 8.04 3.34
C ASN A 203 -20.16 7.34 2.47
N GLN A 204 -20.36 7.79 1.23
CA GLN A 204 -21.29 7.17 0.29
C GLN A 204 -20.90 5.71 0.02
N ALA A 205 -19.63 5.46 -0.37
CA ALA A 205 -19.14 4.12 -0.63
C ALA A 205 -19.33 3.19 0.58
N CYS A 206 -19.01 3.68 1.78
CA CYS A 206 -19.10 2.87 2.99
C CYS A 206 -20.55 2.57 3.37
N ASN A 207 -21.47 3.52 3.19
CA ASN A 207 -22.90 3.30 3.41
C ASN A 207 -23.50 2.31 2.39
N GLU A 208 -23.11 2.39 1.11
CA GLU A 208 -23.57 1.45 0.07
C GLU A 208 -23.11 0.01 0.35
N LEU A 209 -21.92 -0.16 0.92
CA LEU A 209 -21.33 -1.48 1.19
C LEU A 209 -21.59 -2.01 2.60
N GLY A 210 -22.13 -1.19 3.52
CA GLY A 210 -22.14 -1.52 4.94
C GLY A 210 -20.72 -1.66 5.53
N GLN A 211 -19.75 -0.94 4.97
CA GLN A 211 -18.34 -1.01 5.33
C GLN A 211 -18.06 -0.16 6.56
N THR A 212 -17.40 -0.73 7.58
CA THR A 212 -16.92 0.06 8.72
C THR A 212 -15.77 0.96 8.29
N TRP A 213 -15.80 2.22 8.74
CA TRP A 213 -14.80 3.21 8.41
C TRP A 213 -14.54 4.17 9.58
N MET A 214 -13.36 4.79 9.58
CA MET A 214 -12.98 5.86 10.49
C MET A 214 -12.56 7.09 9.68
N GLU A 215 -12.81 8.26 10.23
CA GLU A 215 -12.44 9.54 9.64
C GLU A 215 -11.36 10.22 10.47
N SER A 216 -10.46 10.91 9.78
CA SER A 216 -9.50 11.82 10.38
C SER A 216 -9.44 13.09 9.55
N GLY A 217 -9.55 14.23 10.21
CA GLY A 217 -9.46 15.55 9.59
C GLY A 217 -8.38 16.40 10.26
N LYS A 218 -7.80 17.30 9.48
CA LYS A 218 -7.24 18.54 10.02
C LYS A 218 -8.29 19.63 9.81
N LEU A 219 -8.65 20.32 10.90
CA LEU A 219 -9.46 21.53 10.86
C LEU A 219 -8.73 22.63 10.07
#